data_AF-A0A4R7RLK4-F1
#
_entry.id   AF-A0A4R7RLK4-F1
#
_cell.length_a   1.000
_cell.length_b   1.000
_cell.length_c   1.000
_cell.angle_alpha   90.00
_cell.angle_beta   90.00
_cell.angle_gamma   90.00
#
_symmetry.space_group_name_H-M   'P 1'
#
loop_
_entity.id
_entity.type
_entity.pdbx_description
1 polymer ?
#
loop_
_entity_poly.entity_id
_entity_poly.type
_entity_poly.pdbx_seq_one_letter_code
_entity_poly.pdbx_strand_id
1 'polypeptide(L)'
;MNMKLTLLTALLCVLTTATPAADEPFRPEAGKFPPLEKAHTYRGELVFVDHPNRRGSLRVQGQGVFRRNDPHPFAMLPYGMVRYHGAPADLRDIPLGTVLHVRAYLPPDPKISSVPVLPVNNKDKDADHRRGVGVAPAENHVLLLEDEPSHCQREGMVWKLKELDIQSNEGMMIATREPKAGADGKTKEETLTFDAATRLWRGRECLSLADMISEGLWPASGKKSLDGQAVLLGITWKPTLGGVFTRFHISDIWLDDTAIQRAAHLQAETHKAFIRSRWVPGWVDAVEYGKFGRATVTATLFGGMDTSLYADFKKGSRVLMNGAENTLKHTEGGTSGPSQMASQGSILEVTDTSRDAPPLGSSGIQIRFETDLITEGIRPTRVVRIRPTNWPDFHMPREEYLDSGKFSHEDRFPTPAIFPQY
;
A
#
# COMPACT_ATOMS: atom_id res chain seq x y z
N MET A 1 68.47 47.87 2.87
CA MET A 1 67.26 48.71 2.77
C MET A 1 66.05 47.79 2.55
N ASN A 2 65.11 47.82 3.50
CA ASN A 2 63.69 47.41 3.43
C ASN A 2 63.27 45.94 3.53
N MET A 3 63.18 45.48 4.78
CA MET A 3 61.99 44.99 5.51
C MET A 3 60.60 45.10 4.81
N LYS A 4 59.77 44.03 4.91
CA LYS A 4 58.28 43.97 4.96
C LYS A 4 57.86 42.49 5.17
N LEU A 5 57.45 42.00 6.34
CA LEU A 5 56.25 42.24 7.20
C LEU A 5 54.93 41.63 6.65
N THR A 6 54.52 40.52 7.31
CA THR A 6 53.17 40.01 7.66
C THR A 6 52.00 39.98 6.66
N LEU A 7 51.24 38.87 6.64
CA LEU A 7 49.99 38.73 7.43
C LEU A 7 49.48 37.27 7.40
N LEU A 8 49.24 36.70 8.59
CA LEU A 8 48.59 35.39 8.79
C LEU A 8 47.10 35.65 9.02
N THR A 9 46.21 35.12 8.17
CA THR A 9 44.75 35.27 8.34
C THR A 9 44.18 33.96 8.88
N ALA A 10 43.76 33.96 10.15
CA ALA A 10 43.03 32.86 10.76
C ALA A 10 41.55 32.93 10.35
N LEU A 11 41.06 31.89 9.67
CA LEU A 11 39.65 31.75 9.28
C LEU A 11 38.88 31.07 10.42
N LEU A 12 38.05 31.85 11.11
CA LEU A 12 37.16 31.37 12.18
C LEU A 12 35.82 30.98 11.55
N CYS A 13 35.57 29.67 11.36
CA CYS A 13 34.27 29.17 10.92
C CYS A 13 33.29 29.15 12.10
N VAL A 14 32.32 30.07 12.08
CA VAL A 14 31.14 30.03 12.96
C VAL A 14 30.16 28.99 12.41
N LEU A 15 30.04 27.86 13.10
CA LEU A 15 28.98 26.87 12.85
C LEU A 15 27.67 27.40 13.43
N THR A 16 26.76 27.85 12.57
CA THR A 16 25.37 28.10 12.92
C THR A 16 24.59 26.78 12.85
N THR A 17 24.17 26.27 14.01
CA THR A 17 23.24 25.15 14.08
C THR A 17 21.85 25.66 13.70
N ALA A 18 21.45 25.44 12.44
CA ALA A 18 20.07 25.64 12.01
C ALA A 18 19.18 24.61 12.71
N THR A 19 18.30 25.06 13.60
CA THR A 19 17.17 24.25 14.08
C THR A 19 16.25 23.96 12.88
N PRO A 20 15.93 22.68 12.59
CA PRO A 20 15.01 22.37 11.50
C PRO A 20 13.65 23.03 11.76
N ALA A 21 13.19 23.83 10.79
CA ALA A 21 11.83 24.34 10.77
C ALA A 21 10.85 23.16 10.81
N ALA A 22 9.80 23.26 11.62
CA ALA A 22 8.72 22.28 11.59
C ALA A 22 8.13 22.27 10.18
N ASP A 23 8.28 21.14 9.48
CA ASP A 23 7.77 20.96 8.12
C ASP A 23 6.26 21.23 8.10
N GLU A 24 5.80 22.10 7.20
CA GLU A 24 4.38 22.41 7.08
C GLU A 24 3.56 21.13 6.78
N PRO A 25 2.35 20.99 7.36
CA PRO A 25 1.53 19.80 7.14
C PRO A 25 1.18 19.64 5.65
N PHE A 26 1.56 18.50 5.06
CA PHE A 26 1.38 18.25 3.63
C PHE A 26 0.02 17.61 3.30
N ARG A 27 -0.62 18.09 2.23
CA ARG A 27 -1.86 17.54 1.66
C ARG A 27 -1.65 17.20 0.17
N PRO A 28 -2.15 16.05 -0.32
CA PRO A 28 -2.12 15.75 -1.75
C PRO A 28 -3.00 16.74 -2.54
N GLU A 29 -2.54 17.11 -3.73
CA GLU A 29 -3.25 17.97 -4.67
C GLU A 29 -3.88 17.14 -5.80
N ALA A 30 -5.07 17.55 -6.26
CA ALA A 30 -5.73 16.89 -7.38
C ALA A 30 -4.87 16.97 -8.66
N GLY A 31 -4.75 15.83 -9.36
CA GLY A 31 -3.95 15.73 -10.59
C GLY A 31 -2.44 15.72 -10.39
N LYS A 32 -1.94 15.57 -9.16
CA LYS A 32 -0.51 15.45 -8.86
C LYS A 32 -0.22 14.24 -7.98
N PHE A 33 0.87 13.53 -8.28
CA PHE A 33 1.39 12.48 -7.42
C PHE A 33 2.18 13.13 -6.26
N PRO A 34 1.86 12.81 -5.00
CA PRO A 34 2.54 13.41 -3.86
C PRO A 34 3.94 12.79 -3.67
N PRO A 35 4.93 13.57 -3.20
CA PRO A 35 6.26 13.07 -2.89
C PRO A 35 6.22 12.10 -1.70
N LEU A 36 6.92 10.97 -1.80
CA LEU A 36 6.91 9.92 -0.78
C LEU A 36 7.52 10.40 0.55
N GLU A 37 8.49 11.31 0.48
CA GLU A 37 9.24 11.86 1.61
C GLU A 37 8.34 12.68 2.55
N LYS A 38 7.21 13.18 2.05
CA LYS A 38 6.20 13.90 2.85
C LYS A 38 5.16 12.97 3.49
N ALA A 39 5.21 11.66 3.21
CA ALA A 39 4.27 10.70 3.78
C ALA A 39 4.62 10.38 5.24
N HIS A 40 3.62 10.43 6.11
CA HIS A 40 3.75 9.89 7.45
C HIS A 40 3.75 8.35 7.41
N THR A 41 4.54 7.74 8.31
CA THR A 41 4.79 6.30 8.31
C THR A 41 4.44 5.71 9.66
N TYR A 42 3.65 4.64 9.64
CA TYR A 42 3.28 3.87 10.82
C TYR A 42 2.99 2.42 10.44
N ARG A 43 2.92 1.52 11.43
CA ARG A 43 2.54 0.12 11.24
C ARG A 43 1.41 -0.28 12.17
N GLY A 44 0.58 -1.23 11.76
CA GLY A 44 -0.57 -1.67 12.55
C GLY A 44 -1.23 -2.93 12.00
N GLU A 45 -2.05 -3.55 12.83
CA GLU A 45 -2.83 -4.75 12.47
C GLU A 45 -4.10 -4.36 11.71
N LEU A 46 -4.38 -5.01 10.59
CA LEU A 46 -5.62 -4.85 9.84
C LEU A 46 -6.81 -5.48 10.57
N VAL A 47 -7.78 -4.67 10.96
CA VAL A 47 -8.94 -5.12 11.76
C VAL A 47 -10.29 -4.97 11.05
N PHE A 48 -10.35 -4.15 10.00
CA PHE A 48 -11.55 -3.95 9.20
C PHE A 48 -11.20 -3.63 7.75
N VAL A 49 -11.99 -4.15 6.80
CA VAL A 49 -11.83 -3.91 5.36
C VAL A 49 -13.19 -3.60 4.74
N ASP A 50 -13.25 -2.50 4.02
CA ASP A 50 -14.30 -2.14 3.07
C ASP A 50 -13.63 -1.97 1.70
N HIS A 51 -13.40 -3.10 1.05
CA HIS A 51 -12.68 -3.16 -0.22
C HIS A 51 -13.39 -2.39 -1.35
N PRO A 52 -14.74 -2.36 -1.48
CA PRO A 52 -15.38 -1.61 -2.56
C PRO A 52 -15.16 -0.10 -2.44
N ASN A 53 -15.11 0.45 -1.22
CA ASN A 53 -14.82 1.87 -1.00
C ASN A 53 -13.32 2.16 -0.79
N ARG A 54 -12.47 1.13 -0.94
CA ARG A 54 -11.02 1.20 -0.71
C ARG A 54 -10.66 1.85 0.63
N ARG A 55 -11.30 1.43 1.72
CA ARG A 55 -11.04 1.91 3.08
C ARG A 55 -10.97 0.74 4.06
N GLY A 56 -10.46 1.01 5.26
CA GLY A 56 -10.34 0.00 6.30
C GLY A 56 -9.97 0.63 7.64
N SER A 57 -9.64 -0.21 8.62
CA SER A 57 -9.08 0.27 9.89
C SER A 57 -7.89 -0.56 10.31
N LEU A 58 -6.90 0.12 10.90
CA LEU A 58 -5.71 -0.49 11.49
C LEU A 58 -5.68 -0.25 12.99
N ARG A 59 -5.39 -1.28 13.78
CA ARG A 59 -4.92 -1.07 15.15
C ARG A 59 -3.46 -0.64 15.10
N VAL A 60 -3.21 0.67 15.19
CA VAL A 60 -1.87 1.24 15.04
C VAL A 60 -1.00 0.86 16.24
N GLN A 61 0.25 0.49 15.97
CA GLN A 61 1.19 0.18 17.03
C GLN A 61 1.61 1.44 17.78
N GLY A 62 1.36 1.44 19.09
CA GLY A 62 1.90 2.41 20.04
C GLY A 62 2.87 1.76 21.02
N GLN A 63 3.33 2.56 21.99
CA GLN A 63 4.17 2.08 23.11
C GLN A 63 3.36 1.43 24.25
N GLY A 64 2.02 1.58 24.24
CA GLY A 64 1.13 1.01 25.23
C GLY A 64 0.73 -0.44 24.97
N VAL A 65 -0.33 -0.87 25.67
CA VAL A 65 -1.01 -2.15 25.54
C VAL A 65 -1.73 -2.23 24.20
N PHE A 66 -1.04 -2.76 23.19
CA PHE A 66 -1.47 -2.79 21.78
C PHE A 66 -2.93 -3.20 21.59
N ARG A 67 -3.37 -4.30 22.22
CA ARG A 67 -4.74 -4.83 22.11
C ARG A 67 -5.86 -3.87 22.54
N ARG A 68 -5.52 -2.76 23.22
CA ARG A 68 -6.47 -1.73 23.67
C ARG A 68 -6.52 -0.53 22.74
N ASN A 69 -5.64 -0.46 21.74
CA ASN A 69 -5.66 0.62 20.78
C ASN A 69 -6.91 0.48 19.92
N ASP A 70 -7.62 1.61 19.78
CA ASP A 70 -8.82 1.68 18.96
C ASP A 70 -8.46 1.52 17.48
N PRO A 71 -9.32 0.89 16.67
CA PRO A 71 -9.15 0.86 15.22
C PRO A 71 -9.05 2.27 14.63
N HIS A 72 -7.94 2.53 13.95
CA HIS A 72 -7.69 3.78 13.26
C HIS A 72 -8.09 3.66 11.78
N PRO A 73 -9.10 4.42 11.32
CA PRO A 73 -9.63 4.29 9.97
C PRO A 73 -8.71 4.92 8.93
N PHE A 74 -8.65 4.33 7.74
CA PHE A 74 -7.89 4.83 6.60
C PHE A 74 -8.68 4.73 5.30
N ALA A 75 -8.37 5.60 4.34
CA ALA A 75 -8.88 5.54 2.97
C ALA A 75 -7.70 5.50 1.99
N MET A 76 -7.79 4.67 0.95
CA MET A 76 -6.78 4.68 -0.11
C MET A 76 -6.97 5.89 -1.02
N LEU A 77 -5.87 6.53 -1.40
CA LEU A 77 -5.87 7.47 -2.53
C LEU A 77 -6.24 6.74 -3.83
N PRO A 78 -6.73 7.44 -4.87
CA PRO A 78 -7.09 6.80 -6.15
C PRO A 78 -5.91 6.01 -6.76
N TYR A 79 -4.70 6.57 -6.65
CA TYR A 79 -3.43 5.98 -7.07
C TYR A 79 -2.70 5.25 -5.93
N GLY A 80 -3.39 5.02 -4.81
CA GLY A 80 -2.86 4.29 -3.66
C GLY A 80 -2.67 2.81 -3.98
N MET A 81 -1.53 2.26 -3.59
CA MET A 81 -1.09 0.91 -3.92
C MET A 81 -1.14 0.00 -2.70
N VAL A 82 -1.52 -1.25 -2.92
CA VAL A 82 -1.54 -2.29 -1.90
C VAL A 82 -0.59 -3.40 -2.36
N ARG A 83 0.29 -3.87 -1.46
CA ARG A 83 1.21 -4.98 -1.72
C ARG A 83 1.05 -6.08 -0.69
N TYR A 84 0.98 -7.31 -1.17
CA TYR A 84 0.90 -8.51 -0.36
C TYR A 84 1.82 -9.58 -0.96
N HIS A 85 2.57 -10.29 -0.12
CA HIS A 85 3.53 -11.32 -0.53
C HIS A 85 4.51 -10.85 -1.62
N GLY A 86 4.93 -9.59 -1.58
CA GLY A 86 5.88 -9.03 -2.55
C GLY A 86 5.26 -8.60 -3.89
N ALA A 87 3.95 -8.74 -4.08
CA ALA A 87 3.26 -8.44 -5.33
C ALA A 87 2.09 -7.45 -5.16
N PRO A 88 1.61 -6.83 -6.26
CA PRO A 88 0.39 -6.04 -6.26
C PRO A 88 -0.83 -6.81 -5.73
N ALA A 89 -1.69 -6.13 -4.98
CA ALA A 89 -2.88 -6.72 -4.38
C ALA A 89 -4.06 -5.73 -4.33
N ASP A 90 -5.26 -6.25 -4.09
CA ASP A 90 -6.41 -5.46 -3.63
C ASP A 90 -6.60 -5.65 -2.11
N LEU A 91 -7.33 -4.74 -1.45
CA LEU A 91 -7.60 -4.85 0.00
C LEU A 91 -8.30 -6.17 0.37
N ARG A 92 -9.09 -6.74 -0.53
CA ARG A 92 -9.76 -8.04 -0.31
C ARG A 92 -8.82 -9.23 -0.20
N ASP A 93 -7.59 -9.09 -0.71
CA ASP A 93 -6.61 -10.16 -0.74
C ASP A 93 -5.87 -10.29 0.60
N ILE A 94 -5.93 -9.25 1.44
CA ILE A 94 -5.20 -9.20 2.71
C ILE A 94 -6.07 -9.80 3.83
N PRO A 95 -5.62 -10.87 4.49
CA PRO A 95 -6.30 -11.40 5.67
C PRO A 95 -6.35 -10.39 6.81
N LEU A 96 -7.47 -10.35 7.54
CA LEU A 96 -7.55 -9.64 8.81
C LEU A 96 -6.52 -10.21 9.80
N GLY A 97 -5.99 -9.35 10.66
CA GLY A 97 -4.89 -9.67 11.57
C GLY A 97 -3.50 -9.44 10.97
N THR A 98 -3.37 -9.26 9.65
CA THR A 98 -2.08 -8.93 9.00
C THR A 98 -1.55 -7.60 9.52
N VAL A 99 -0.26 -7.54 9.87
CA VAL A 99 0.41 -6.30 10.22
C VAL A 99 0.92 -5.63 8.94
N LEU A 100 0.48 -4.39 8.73
CA LEU A 100 0.76 -3.62 7.53
C LEU A 100 1.58 -2.37 7.86
N HIS A 101 2.49 -2.03 6.94
CA HIS A 101 3.21 -0.76 6.90
C HIS A 101 2.45 0.22 6.03
N VAL A 102 2.35 1.46 6.50
CA VAL A 102 1.54 2.51 5.88
C VAL A 102 2.42 3.69 5.52
N ARG A 103 2.23 4.22 4.30
CA ARG A 103 2.65 5.58 3.91
C ARG A 103 1.41 6.37 3.58
N ALA A 104 1.12 7.40 4.37
CA ALA A 104 -0.12 8.16 4.28
C ALA A 104 0.07 9.66 4.43
N TYR A 105 -0.93 10.40 3.98
CA TYR A 105 -0.99 11.86 4.05
C TYR A 105 -2.26 12.33 4.74
N LEU A 106 -2.31 13.62 5.04
CA LEU A 106 -3.54 14.29 5.43
C LEU A 106 -4.58 14.21 4.29
N PRO A 107 -5.89 14.34 4.61
CA PRO A 107 -6.92 14.37 3.59
C PRO A 107 -6.65 15.46 2.53
N PRO A 108 -6.86 15.16 1.24
CA PRO A 108 -6.75 16.14 0.17
C PRO A 108 -7.79 17.26 0.35
N ASP A 109 -7.55 18.42 -0.30
CA ASP A 109 -8.48 19.55 -0.29
C ASP A 109 -9.45 19.51 -1.51
N PRO A 110 -10.74 19.89 -1.35
CA PRO A 110 -11.41 20.21 -0.09
C PRO A 110 -11.48 18.97 0.82
N LYS A 111 -11.54 19.18 2.14
CA LYS A 111 -11.50 18.12 3.19
C LYS A 111 -12.74 17.21 3.23
N ILE A 112 -13.27 16.83 2.08
CA ILE A 112 -14.28 15.80 1.92
C ILE A 112 -13.55 14.46 1.98
N SER A 113 -13.83 13.68 3.02
CA SER A 113 -13.13 12.43 3.30
C SER A 113 -14.14 11.32 3.59
N SER A 114 -13.84 10.11 3.13
CA SER A 114 -14.63 8.90 3.40
C SER A 114 -14.30 8.26 4.76
N VAL A 115 -13.38 8.86 5.51
CA VAL A 115 -12.97 8.52 6.87
C VAL A 115 -12.90 9.78 7.75
N PRO A 116 -12.99 9.67 9.09
CA PRO A 116 -12.87 10.82 9.99
C PRO A 116 -11.61 11.67 9.75
N VAL A 117 -11.78 13.00 9.70
CA VAL A 117 -10.67 13.96 9.60
C VAL A 117 -10.21 14.33 11.00
N LEU A 118 -8.98 13.94 11.36
CA LEU A 118 -8.41 14.20 12.69
C LEU A 118 -7.59 15.51 12.71
N PRO A 119 -7.42 16.14 13.88
CA PRO A 119 -6.52 17.29 14.04
C PRO A 119 -5.09 16.94 13.64
N VAL A 120 -4.34 17.82 12.98
CA VAL A 120 -3.00 17.51 12.45
C VAL A 120 -2.03 16.99 13.50
N ASN A 121 -2.12 17.48 14.74
CA ASN A 121 -1.27 17.05 15.86
C ASN A 121 -1.72 15.72 16.51
N ASN A 122 -2.68 14.98 15.94
CA ASN A 122 -3.22 13.78 16.59
C ASN A 122 -2.19 12.65 16.72
N LYS A 123 -1.16 12.62 15.86
CA LYS A 123 -0.02 11.70 15.97
C LYS A 123 0.87 11.95 17.19
N ASP A 124 0.80 13.14 17.77
CA ASP A 124 1.60 13.52 18.95
C ASP A 124 0.80 13.42 20.25
N LYS A 125 -0.50 13.08 20.17
CA LYS A 125 -1.35 12.97 21.35
C LYS A 125 -1.11 11.66 22.08
N ASP A 126 -1.02 11.77 23.40
CA ASP A 126 -1.10 10.63 24.30
C ASP A 126 -2.55 10.16 24.38
N ALA A 127 -2.80 8.92 23.96
CA ALA A 127 -4.10 8.27 24.07
C ALA A 127 -4.29 7.59 25.43
N ASP A 128 -3.66 8.12 26.49
CA ASP A 128 -3.55 7.61 27.86
C ASP A 128 -2.42 6.59 28.11
N HIS A 129 -2.08 6.42 29.40
CA HIS A 129 -1.02 5.53 29.89
C HIS A 129 -1.13 4.07 29.44
N ARG A 130 -2.28 3.63 28.91
CA ARG A 130 -2.52 2.25 28.46
C ARG A 130 -2.39 2.10 26.96
N ARG A 131 -2.63 3.13 26.14
CA ARG A 131 -2.53 3.05 24.67
C ARG A 131 -1.25 3.69 24.15
N GLY A 132 -0.77 4.73 24.82
CA GLY A 132 0.44 5.47 24.48
C GLY A 132 0.21 6.53 23.40
N VAL A 133 1.31 7.06 22.88
CA VAL A 133 1.33 8.18 21.92
C VAL A 133 1.22 7.69 20.48
N GLY A 134 0.50 8.44 19.64
CA GLY A 134 0.56 8.31 18.18
C GLY A 134 -0.21 7.16 17.57
N VAL A 135 -1.19 6.63 18.30
CA VAL A 135 -2.04 5.50 17.83
C VAL A 135 -3.16 5.92 16.88
N ALA A 136 -3.31 7.21 16.59
CA ALA A 136 -4.33 7.75 15.69
C ALA A 136 -3.77 8.94 14.88
N PRO A 137 -2.82 8.71 13.96
CA PRO A 137 -2.27 9.78 13.12
C PRO A 137 -3.36 10.48 12.31
N ALA A 138 -3.18 11.76 11.98
CA ALA A 138 -4.14 12.47 11.14
C ALA A 138 -3.98 12.11 9.65
N GLU A 139 -2.82 11.58 9.31
CA GLU A 139 -2.44 11.12 8.00
C GLU A 139 -3.03 9.73 7.74
N ASN A 140 -4.31 9.71 7.34
CA ASN A 140 -5.07 8.48 7.09
C ASN A 140 -5.48 8.28 5.62
N HIS A 141 -4.92 9.07 4.71
CA HIS A 141 -5.09 8.91 3.26
C HIS A 141 -3.88 8.20 2.66
N VAL A 142 -4.04 6.91 2.40
CA VAL A 142 -2.95 5.96 2.17
C VAL A 142 -2.53 5.97 0.71
N LEU A 143 -1.23 6.19 0.50
CA LEU A 143 -0.56 5.99 -0.79
C LEU A 143 -0.02 4.57 -0.93
N LEU A 144 0.49 3.99 0.15
CA LEU A 144 1.12 2.68 0.12
C LEU A 144 0.77 1.88 1.37
N LEU A 145 0.26 0.67 1.16
CA LEU A 145 -0.06 -0.31 2.20
C LEU A 145 0.67 -1.62 1.88
N GLU A 146 1.56 -2.06 2.75
CA GLU A 146 2.45 -3.21 2.49
C GLU A 146 2.43 -4.19 3.66
N ASP A 147 2.34 -5.49 3.38
CA ASP A 147 2.71 -6.50 4.37
C ASP A 147 4.23 -6.51 4.63
N GLU A 148 4.65 -7.21 5.69
CA GLU A 148 6.05 -7.25 6.10
C GLU A 148 6.99 -7.73 4.98
N PRO A 149 6.73 -8.82 4.23
CA PRO A 149 7.56 -9.22 3.10
C PRO A 149 7.68 -8.14 2.02
N SER A 150 6.57 -7.51 1.61
CA SER A 150 6.61 -6.47 0.58
C SER A 150 7.41 -5.25 1.04
N HIS A 151 7.19 -4.82 2.28
CA HIS A 151 7.93 -3.72 2.88
C HIS A 151 9.44 -4.03 2.95
N CYS A 152 9.80 -5.21 3.46
CA CYS A 152 11.19 -5.66 3.53
C CYS A 152 11.85 -5.66 2.16
N GLN A 153 11.20 -6.24 1.14
CA GLN A 153 11.75 -6.26 -0.22
C GLN A 153 11.97 -4.86 -0.80
N ARG A 154 11.01 -3.93 -0.61
CA ARG A 154 11.12 -2.56 -1.11
C ARG A 154 12.25 -1.77 -0.42
N GLU A 155 12.41 -1.95 0.89
CA GLU A 155 13.45 -1.28 1.68
C GLU A 155 14.81 -2.02 1.64
N GLY A 156 14.92 -3.15 0.91
CA GLY A 156 16.14 -3.95 0.84
C GLY A 156 16.50 -4.64 2.17
N MET A 157 15.50 -4.95 2.99
CA MET A 157 15.62 -5.56 4.32
C MET A 157 15.27 -7.05 4.30
N VAL A 158 15.77 -7.78 5.30
CA VAL A 158 15.42 -9.17 5.60
C VAL A 158 15.30 -9.36 7.11
N TRP A 159 14.66 -10.44 7.53
CA TRP A 159 14.67 -10.88 8.92
C TRP A 159 15.77 -11.91 9.13
N LYS A 160 16.59 -11.75 10.17
CA LYS A 160 17.56 -12.75 10.61
C LYS A 160 17.04 -13.44 11.86
N LEU A 161 16.79 -14.74 11.76
CA LEU A 161 16.33 -15.56 12.87
C LEU A 161 17.51 -15.92 13.78
N LYS A 162 17.43 -15.60 15.07
CA LYS A 162 18.54 -15.79 16.03
C LYS A 162 18.37 -17.06 16.85
N GLU A 163 17.25 -17.16 17.55
CA GLU A 163 16.94 -18.26 18.45
C GLU A 163 15.46 -18.59 18.33
N LEU A 164 15.14 -19.88 18.37
CA LEU A 164 13.78 -20.37 18.61
C LEU A 164 13.74 -21.10 19.95
N ASP A 165 12.63 -20.95 20.67
CA ASP A 165 12.27 -21.73 21.84
C ASP A 165 10.89 -22.34 21.60
N ILE A 166 10.83 -23.66 21.49
CA ILE A 166 9.63 -24.42 21.11
C ILE A 166 9.20 -25.36 22.22
N GLN A 167 7.91 -25.40 22.51
CA GLN A 167 7.30 -26.36 23.42
C GLN A 167 5.90 -26.71 22.89
N SER A 168 5.62 -28.01 22.72
CA SER A 168 4.29 -28.48 22.30
C SER A 168 3.78 -27.85 20.98
N ASN A 169 4.66 -27.69 19.99
CA ASN A 169 4.37 -27.07 18.68
C ASN A 169 3.95 -25.58 18.73
N GLU A 170 4.28 -24.88 19.81
CA GLU A 170 4.19 -23.42 19.91
C GLU A 170 5.45 -22.85 20.54
N GLY A 171 5.72 -21.56 20.34
CA GLY A 171 6.98 -21.01 20.81
C GLY A 171 7.21 -19.54 20.58
N MET A 172 8.42 -19.14 20.94
CA MET A 172 8.96 -17.79 20.76
C MET A 172 10.15 -17.84 19.81
N MET A 173 10.23 -16.85 18.94
CA MET A 173 11.34 -16.66 18.01
C MET A 173 11.93 -15.28 18.23
N ILE A 174 13.25 -15.21 18.41
CA ILE A 174 13.99 -13.95 18.46
C ILE A 174 14.53 -13.68 17.07
N ALA A 175 14.21 -12.52 16.51
CA ALA A 175 14.67 -12.12 15.19
C ALA A 175 15.04 -10.64 15.12
N THR A 176 15.94 -10.30 14.20
CA THR A 176 16.32 -8.91 13.89
C THR A 176 15.95 -8.58 12.45
N ARG A 177 15.38 -7.39 12.22
CA ARG A 177 15.15 -6.87 10.87
C ARG A 177 16.32 -5.98 10.46
N GLU A 178 16.99 -6.31 9.37
CA GLU A 178 18.22 -5.64 8.95
C GLU A 178 18.41 -5.60 7.43
N PRO A 179 19.24 -4.69 6.89
CA PRO A 179 19.55 -4.64 5.46
C PRO A 179 20.12 -5.96 4.92
N LYS A 180 19.66 -6.40 3.75
CA LYS A 180 20.12 -7.62 3.06
C LYS A 180 21.61 -7.55 2.73
N ALA A 181 22.14 -6.35 2.47
CA ALA A 181 23.55 -6.12 2.17
C ALA A 181 24.49 -6.18 3.40
N GLY A 182 23.96 -6.47 4.60
CA GLY A 182 24.68 -6.44 5.87
C GLY A 182 24.51 -5.10 6.61
N ALA A 183 24.72 -5.11 7.92
CA ALA A 183 24.55 -3.94 8.79
C ALA A 183 25.76 -3.76 9.72
N ASP A 184 26.26 -2.51 9.79
CA ASP A 184 27.22 -2.04 10.81
C ASP A 184 26.51 -1.36 12.01
N GLY A 185 25.18 -1.54 12.15
CA GLY A 185 24.34 -0.82 13.12
C GLY A 185 23.71 -1.70 14.21
N LYS A 186 23.31 -1.09 15.33
CA LYS A 186 22.53 -1.74 16.39
C LYS A 186 21.13 -2.10 15.87
N THR A 187 20.87 -3.38 15.64
CA THR A 187 19.54 -3.89 15.26
C THR A 187 18.73 -4.20 16.51
N LYS A 188 17.43 -3.85 16.49
CA LYS A 188 16.53 -4.15 17.60
C LYS A 188 16.03 -5.58 17.45
N GLU A 189 16.28 -6.40 18.47
CA GLU A 189 15.67 -7.72 18.56
C GLU A 189 14.17 -7.60 18.84
N GLU A 190 13.37 -8.33 18.07
CA GLU A 190 11.95 -8.52 18.32
C GLU A 190 11.72 -9.99 18.70
N THR A 191 10.98 -10.21 19.79
CA THR A 191 10.46 -11.52 20.16
C THR A 191 9.09 -11.69 19.54
N LEU A 192 8.92 -12.71 18.70
CA LEU A 192 7.71 -13.02 17.96
C LEU A 192 7.17 -14.39 18.42
N THR A 193 5.85 -14.59 18.41
CA THR A 193 5.27 -15.92 18.64
C THR A 193 5.15 -16.68 17.33
N PHE A 194 5.13 -18.00 17.43
CA PHE A 194 4.74 -18.90 16.34
C PHE A 194 4.00 -20.11 16.93
N ASP A 195 3.19 -20.79 16.13
CA ASP A 195 2.44 -21.96 16.55
C ASP A 195 2.33 -22.99 15.42
N ALA A 196 1.60 -24.08 15.65
CA ALA A 196 1.41 -25.14 14.68
C ALA A 196 0.77 -24.68 13.35
N ALA A 197 0.12 -23.51 13.33
CA ALA A 197 -0.45 -22.94 12.12
C ALA A 197 0.53 -22.06 11.33
N THR A 198 1.72 -21.76 11.88
CA THR A 198 2.78 -21.05 11.16
C THR A 198 3.26 -21.91 9.99
N ARG A 199 3.21 -21.35 8.78
CA ARG A 199 3.59 -22.04 7.53
C ARG A 199 5.05 -21.76 7.20
N LEU A 200 5.82 -22.81 6.91
CA LEU A 200 7.20 -22.68 6.46
C LEU A 200 7.30 -22.99 4.97
N TRP A 201 7.82 -22.06 4.20
CA TRP A 201 7.91 -22.19 2.76
C TRP A 201 9.36 -22.41 2.33
N ARG A 202 9.61 -23.57 1.70
CA ARG A 202 10.92 -23.98 1.16
C ARG A 202 10.76 -24.35 -0.31
N GLY A 203 11.30 -23.57 -1.23
CA GLY A 203 11.14 -23.74 -2.67
C GLY A 203 9.67 -23.74 -3.09
N ARG A 204 9.09 -24.93 -3.32
CA ARG A 204 7.66 -25.11 -3.68
C ARG A 204 6.84 -25.79 -2.58
N GLU A 205 7.49 -26.17 -1.49
CA GLU A 205 6.89 -26.90 -0.37
C GLU A 205 6.28 -25.93 0.64
N CYS A 206 5.15 -26.32 1.22
CA CYS A 206 4.56 -25.71 2.40
C CYS A 206 4.68 -26.72 3.54
N LEU A 207 5.64 -26.51 4.42
CA LEU A 207 5.97 -27.37 5.54
C LEU A 207 5.27 -26.89 6.80
N SER A 208 4.83 -27.84 7.61
CA SER A 208 4.38 -27.60 8.98
C SER A 208 5.56 -27.63 9.96
N LEU A 209 5.32 -27.20 11.20
CA LEU A 209 6.29 -27.39 12.29
C LEU A 209 6.64 -28.87 12.50
N ALA A 210 5.66 -29.77 12.34
CA ALA A 210 5.88 -31.21 12.51
C ALA A 210 6.83 -31.75 11.45
N ASP A 211 6.73 -31.27 10.21
CA ASP A 211 7.66 -31.65 9.13
C ASP A 211 9.08 -31.21 9.47
N MET A 212 9.25 -29.96 9.93
CA MET A 212 10.56 -29.43 10.36
C MET A 212 11.18 -30.22 11.51
N ILE A 213 10.37 -30.71 12.46
CA ILE A 213 10.82 -31.56 13.57
C ILE A 213 11.17 -32.96 13.06
N SER A 214 10.36 -33.54 12.18
CA SER A 214 10.57 -34.88 11.63
C SER A 214 11.84 -34.97 10.77
N GLU A 215 12.17 -33.89 10.05
CA GLU A 215 13.42 -33.75 9.29
C GLU A 215 14.65 -33.47 10.19
N GLY A 216 14.46 -33.28 11.50
CA GLY A 216 15.52 -32.94 12.45
C GLY A 216 16.04 -31.51 12.30
N LEU A 217 15.36 -30.65 11.53
CA LEU A 217 15.74 -29.26 11.36
C LEU A 217 15.40 -28.45 12.61
N TRP A 218 14.27 -28.69 13.26
CA TRP A 218 13.88 -28.03 14.52
C TRP A 218 13.76 -29.07 15.65
N PRO A 219 14.04 -28.71 16.91
CA PRO A 219 13.85 -29.63 18.03
C PRO A 219 12.35 -29.82 18.33
N ALA A 220 11.97 -30.98 18.86
CA ALA A 220 10.60 -31.21 19.34
C ALA A 220 10.24 -30.36 20.57
N SER A 221 11.25 -30.02 21.39
CA SER A 221 11.12 -29.09 22.51
C SER A 221 12.47 -28.48 22.87
N GLY A 222 12.45 -27.26 23.40
CA GLY A 222 13.60 -26.51 23.91
C GLY A 222 14.12 -25.46 22.94
N LYS A 223 15.32 -24.97 23.22
CA LYS A 223 15.95 -23.88 22.49
C LYS A 223 16.83 -24.40 21.36
N LYS A 224 16.85 -23.67 20.24
CA LYS A 224 17.79 -23.87 19.14
C LYS A 224 18.24 -22.52 18.56
N SER A 225 19.55 -22.38 18.38
CA SER A 225 20.12 -21.29 17.56
C SER A 225 19.76 -21.49 16.10
N LEU A 226 19.40 -20.39 15.43
CA LEU A 226 19.14 -20.30 13.99
C LEU A 226 20.24 -19.53 13.25
N ASP A 227 21.32 -19.18 13.95
CA ASP A 227 22.58 -18.62 13.40
C ASP A 227 22.39 -17.41 12.48
N GLY A 228 21.32 -16.64 12.68
CA GLY A 228 21.01 -15.47 11.87
C GLY A 228 20.47 -15.80 10.49
N GLN A 229 19.82 -16.95 10.30
CA GLN A 229 19.22 -17.35 9.02
C GLN A 229 18.34 -16.23 8.46
N ALA A 230 18.65 -15.81 7.23
CA ALA A 230 17.92 -14.75 6.54
C ALA A 230 16.63 -15.31 5.93
N VAL A 231 15.49 -14.69 6.26
CA VAL A 231 14.15 -15.07 5.83
C VAL A 231 13.30 -13.84 5.56
N LEU A 232 12.13 -14.04 4.96
CA LEU A 232 11.01 -13.10 5.03
C LEU A 232 9.93 -13.67 5.93
N LEU A 233 9.28 -12.79 6.70
CA LEU A 233 8.26 -13.18 7.67
C LEU A 233 6.91 -12.57 7.31
N GLY A 234 5.87 -13.39 7.37
CA GLY A 234 4.48 -12.94 7.41
C GLY A 234 4.14 -12.62 8.87
N ILE A 235 3.80 -11.36 9.14
CA ILE A 235 3.53 -10.90 10.50
C ILE A 235 2.05 -10.61 10.66
N THR A 236 1.46 -11.21 11.69
CA THR A 236 0.07 -10.99 12.11
C THR A 236 0.04 -10.64 13.59
N TRP A 237 -1.13 -10.28 14.11
CA TRP A 237 -1.36 -10.19 15.54
C TRP A 237 -2.27 -11.34 16.03
N LYS A 238 -1.86 -11.98 17.13
CA LYS A 238 -2.67 -12.94 17.88
C LYS A 238 -2.63 -12.60 19.38
N PRO A 239 -3.70 -12.87 20.13
CA PRO A 239 -3.68 -12.77 21.59
C PRO A 239 -2.53 -13.62 22.16
N THR A 240 -1.67 -13.00 22.97
CA THR A 240 -0.52 -13.68 23.57
C THR A 240 -0.64 -13.69 25.09
N LEU A 241 -0.33 -14.84 25.70
CA LEU A 241 -0.30 -15.02 27.16
C LEU A 241 0.82 -14.19 27.82
N GLY A 242 0.68 -13.91 29.12
CA GLY A 242 1.75 -13.31 29.92
C GLY A 242 1.72 -11.78 30.03
N GLY A 243 0.64 -11.11 29.61
CA GLY A 243 0.46 -9.67 29.88
C GLY A 243 1.41 -8.73 29.13
N VAL A 244 2.06 -9.22 28.07
CA VAL A 244 2.98 -8.44 27.24
C VAL A 244 2.20 -7.40 26.45
N PHE A 245 2.66 -6.15 26.49
CA PHE A 245 1.94 -5.02 25.90
C PHE A 245 1.82 -5.12 24.38
N THR A 246 2.90 -5.53 23.72
CA THR A 246 2.94 -5.72 22.27
C THR A 246 3.83 -6.93 21.93
N ARG A 247 3.24 -7.97 21.33
CA ARG A 247 3.96 -9.07 20.71
C ARG A 247 3.22 -9.49 19.44
N PHE A 248 3.95 -9.66 18.35
CA PHE A 248 3.40 -10.10 17.08
C PHE A 248 3.63 -11.59 16.85
N HIS A 249 2.90 -12.14 15.89
CA HIS A 249 2.87 -13.56 15.57
C HIS A 249 3.33 -13.79 14.12
N ILE A 250 4.14 -14.82 13.93
CA ILE A 250 4.61 -15.25 12.61
C ILE A 250 3.56 -16.16 11.99
N SER A 251 2.92 -15.72 10.91
CA SER A 251 2.01 -16.56 10.13
C SER A 251 2.76 -17.40 9.10
N ASP A 252 3.84 -16.86 8.55
CA ASP A 252 4.57 -17.44 7.43
C ASP A 252 6.07 -17.18 7.56
N ILE A 253 6.89 -18.15 7.18
CA ILE A 253 8.34 -18.02 7.08
C ILE A 253 8.75 -18.47 5.67
N TRP A 254 9.21 -17.54 4.84
CA TRP A 254 9.82 -17.87 3.55
C TRP A 254 11.32 -18.06 3.73
N LEU A 255 11.77 -19.31 3.61
CA LEU A 255 13.15 -19.72 3.89
C LEU A 255 14.11 -19.42 2.74
N ASP A 256 13.59 -19.19 1.53
CA ASP A 256 14.39 -18.93 0.33
C ASP A 256 13.66 -18.03 -0.69
N ASP A 257 14.44 -17.51 -1.65
CA ASP A 257 13.94 -16.60 -2.68
C ASP A 257 12.93 -17.28 -3.62
N THR A 258 13.03 -18.60 -3.84
CA THR A 258 12.09 -19.33 -4.71
C THR A 258 10.69 -19.37 -4.09
N ALA A 259 10.62 -19.58 -2.78
CA ALA A 259 9.38 -19.61 -2.02
C ALA A 259 8.63 -18.27 -2.09
N ILE A 260 9.31 -17.15 -1.83
CA ILE A 260 8.66 -15.82 -1.89
C ILE A 260 8.33 -15.42 -3.34
N GLN A 261 9.17 -15.75 -4.32
CA GLN A 261 8.87 -15.49 -5.73
C GLN A 261 7.61 -16.23 -6.20
N ARG A 262 7.40 -17.46 -5.72
CA ARG A 262 6.18 -18.21 -5.98
C ARG A 262 4.95 -17.54 -5.35
N ALA A 263 5.04 -17.11 -4.09
CA ALA A 263 3.95 -16.40 -3.43
C ALA A 263 3.60 -15.09 -4.15
N ALA A 264 4.62 -14.32 -4.54
CA ALA A 264 4.48 -13.11 -5.33
C ALA A 264 3.82 -13.38 -6.69
N HIS A 265 4.24 -14.44 -7.39
CA HIS A 265 3.66 -14.81 -8.68
C HIS A 265 2.16 -15.14 -8.55
N LEU A 266 1.76 -15.94 -7.57
CA LEU A 266 0.35 -16.29 -7.34
C LEU A 266 -0.49 -15.06 -7.02
N GLN A 267 0.02 -14.18 -6.14
CA GLN A 267 -0.67 -12.94 -5.79
C GLN A 267 -0.77 -11.99 -7.00
N ALA A 268 0.27 -11.90 -7.83
CA ALA A 268 0.25 -11.12 -9.06
C ALA A 268 -0.78 -11.64 -10.08
N GLU A 269 -0.94 -12.96 -10.23
CA GLU A 269 -1.99 -13.54 -11.09
C GLU A 269 -3.40 -13.17 -10.59
N THR A 270 -3.64 -13.27 -9.28
CA THR A 270 -4.91 -12.85 -8.65
C THR A 270 -5.20 -11.38 -8.96
N HIS A 271 -4.22 -10.50 -8.76
CA HIS A 271 -4.40 -9.08 -9.01
C HIS A 271 -4.53 -8.75 -10.51
N LYS A 272 -3.85 -9.47 -11.41
CA LYS A 272 -4.05 -9.32 -12.86
C LYS A 272 -5.47 -9.66 -13.28
N ALA A 273 -6.03 -10.76 -12.78
CA ALA A 273 -7.42 -11.13 -13.03
C ALA A 273 -8.37 -10.03 -12.52
N PHE A 274 -8.09 -9.50 -11.33
CA PHE A 274 -8.83 -8.38 -10.74
C PHE A 274 -8.80 -7.14 -11.64
N ILE A 275 -7.64 -6.65 -12.05
CA ILE A 275 -7.53 -5.45 -12.90
C ILE A 275 -8.16 -5.68 -14.28
N ARG A 276 -8.00 -6.86 -14.90
CA ARG A 276 -8.64 -7.13 -16.20
C ARG A 276 -10.16 -7.00 -16.16
N SER A 277 -10.77 -7.37 -15.03
CA SER A 277 -12.23 -7.23 -14.85
C SER A 277 -12.70 -5.82 -14.51
N ARG A 278 -11.84 -4.98 -13.90
CA ARG A 278 -12.20 -3.66 -13.36
C ARG A 278 -11.58 -2.48 -14.09
N TRP A 279 -10.72 -2.78 -15.04
CA TRP A 279 -9.99 -1.88 -15.93
C TRP A 279 -8.86 -1.14 -15.23
N VAL A 280 -7.88 -0.65 -16.00
CA VAL A 280 -6.73 0.08 -15.46
C VAL A 280 -7.21 1.46 -15.01
N PRO A 281 -6.96 1.87 -13.76
CA PRO A 281 -7.27 3.21 -13.30
C PRO A 281 -6.24 4.23 -13.80
N GLY A 282 -6.69 5.46 -13.99
CA GLY A 282 -5.87 6.61 -14.33
C GLY A 282 -6.61 7.90 -14.02
N TRP A 283 -6.02 9.03 -14.37
CA TRP A 283 -6.73 10.30 -14.41
C TRP A 283 -6.56 10.98 -15.75
N VAL A 284 -7.41 11.94 -16.03
CA VAL A 284 -7.29 12.80 -17.20
C VAL A 284 -6.38 13.98 -16.89
N ASP A 285 -5.30 14.13 -17.65
CA ASP A 285 -4.40 15.28 -17.56
C ASP A 285 -4.98 16.48 -18.33
N ALA A 286 -5.49 16.25 -19.54
CA ALA A 286 -6.00 17.29 -20.42
C ALA A 286 -7.05 16.75 -21.40
N VAL A 287 -7.90 17.64 -21.92
CA VAL A 287 -8.90 17.34 -22.96
C VAL A 287 -8.86 18.42 -24.04
N GLU A 288 -8.63 18.01 -25.28
CA GLU A 288 -8.72 18.85 -26.47
C GLU A 288 -10.06 18.59 -27.15
N TYR A 289 -11.00 19.55 -27.05
CA TYR A 289 -12.33 19.39 -27.61
C TYR A 289 -12.35 19.64 -29.12
N GLY A 290 -12.94 18.70 -29.85
CA GLY A 290 -13.30 18.82 -31.26
C GLY A 290 -14.76 19.24 -31.46
N LYS A 291 -15.29 19.00 -32.66
CA LYS A 291 -16.69 19.25 -32.99
C LYS A 291 -17.54 18.01 -32.70
N PHE A 292 -18.81 18.23 -32.34
CA PHE A 292 -19.83 17.18 -32.21
C PHE A 292 -19.48 16.06 -31.22
N GLY A 293 -18.95 16.41 -30.04
CA GLY A 293 -18.63 15.43 -28.98
C GLY A 293 -17.26 14.75 -29.13
N ARG A 294 -16.57 14.95 -30.27
CA ARG A 294 -15.21 14.46 -30.46
C ARG A 294 -14.25 15.15 -29.51
N ALA A 295 -13.32 14.40 -28.92
CA ALA A 295 -12.24 14.94 -28.12
C ALA A 295 -11.00 14.05 -28.16
N THR A 296 -9.83 14.68 -28.00
CA THR A 296 -8.58 13.99 -27.69
C THR A 296 -8.30 14.15 -26.20
N VAL A 297 -8.21 13.04 -25.49
CA VAL A 297 -8.00 12.97 -24.05
C VAL A 297 -6.58 12.51 -23.79
N THR A 298 -5.85 13.27 -22.97
CA THR A 298 -4.55 12.85 -22.43
C THR A 298 -4.78 12.32 -21.03
N ALA A 299 -4.37 11.08 -20.76
CA ALA A 299 -4.59 10.43 -19.47
C ALA A 299 -3.33 9.70 -18.98
N THR A 300 -3.02 9.84 -17.69
CA THR A 300 -1.92 9.12 -17.04
C THR A 300 -2.47 7.90 -16.31
N LEU A 301 -1.91 6.72 -16.60
CA LEU A 301 -2.28 5.47 -15.95
C LEU A 301 -1.64 5.39 -14.56
N PHE A 302 -2.40 4.95 -13.56
CA PHE A 302 -1.86 4.74 -12.22
C PHE A 302 -0.91 3.56 -12.18
N GLY A 303 0.03 3.59 -11.23
CA GLY A 303 1.07 2.61 -11.03
C GLY A 303 0.64 1.46 -10.12
N GLY A 304 1.64 0.66 -9.73
CA GLY A 304 1.46 -0.41 -8.74
C GLY A 304 0.85 -1.71 -9.27
N MET A 305 0.56 -1.79 -10.56
CA MET A 305 0.09 -3.02 -11.23
C MET A 305 1.22 -3.74 -11.96
N ASP A 306 0.97 -5.01 -12.33
CA ASP A 306 1.89 -5.82 -13.13
C ASP A 306 2.10 -5.22 -14.53
N THR A 307 3.34 -5.24 -15.02
CA THR A 307 3.72 -4.58 -16.28
C THR A 307 3.00 -5.17 -17.51
N SER A 308 2.60 -6.44 -17.45
CA SER A 308 1.85 -7.07 -18.54
C SER A 308 0.46 -6.46 -18.75
N LEU A 309 -0.10 -5.77 -17.77
CA LEU A 309 -1.38 -5.07 -17.91
C LEU A 309 -1.24 -3.80 -18.76
N TYR A 310 -0.13 -3.08 -18.63
CA TYR A 310 0.11 -1.88 -19.45
C TYR A 310 0.55 -2.23 -20.87
N ALA A 311 1.09 -3.43 -21.09
CA ALA A 311 1.56 -3.88 -22.40
C ALA A 311 0.46 -3.89 -23.47
N ASP A 312 -0.83 -3.93 -23.10
CA ASP A 312 -1.96 -3.87 -24.03
C ASP A 312 -2.33 -2.44 -24.50
N PHE A 313 -1.75 -1.41 -23.87
CA PHE A 313 -1.93 -0.01 -24.23
C PHE A 313 -0.90 0.38 -25.28
N LYS A 314 -1.28 0.26 -26.56
CA LYS A 314 -0.42 0.56 -27.71
C LYS A 314 -1.10 1.55 -28.63
N LYS A 315 -0.31 2.31 -29.39
CA LYS A 315 -0.81 3.13 -30.48
C LYS A 315 -1.64 2.29 -31.46
N GLY A 316 -2.82 2.77 -31.81
CA GLY A 316 -3.79 2.09 -32.67
C GLY A 316 -4.71 1.11 -31.94
N SER A 317 -4.44 0.75 -30.68
CA SER A 317 -5.34 -0.09 -29.90
C SER A 317 -6.66 0.63 -29.65
N ARG A 318 -7.78 -0.10 -29.81
CA ARG A 318 -9.10 0.39 -29.41
C ARG A 318 -9.30 0.17 -27.92
N VAL A 319 -9.77 1.20 -27.23
CA VAL A 319 -10.03 1.19 -25.79
C VAL A 319 -11.40 1.78 -25.47
N LEU A 320 -11.90 1.44 -24.29
CA LEU A 320 -13.04 2.06 -23.65
C LEU A 320 -12.53 2.85 -22.45
N MET A 321 -13.08 4.03 -22.21
CA MET A 321 -12.79 4.88 -21.07
C MET A 321 -14.10 5.26 -20.38
N ASN A 322 -14.16 5.07 -19.07
CA ASN A 322 -15.29 5.49 -18.26
C ASN A 322 -14.83 6.33 -17.06
N GLY A 323 -15.68 7.24 -16.60
CA GLY A 323 -15.48 7.97 -15.35
C GLY A 323 -15.47 7.03 -14.16
N ALA A 324 -14.66 7.36 -13.17
CA ALA A 324 -14.64 6.67 -11.88
C ALA A 324 -14.52 7.67 -10.74
N GLU A 325 -14.99 7.25 -9.57
CA GLU A 325 -14.84 8.00 -8.34
C GLU A 325 -13.44 7.82 -7.75
N ASN A 326 -13.10 8.60 -6.72
CA ASN A 326 -11.80 8.49 -6.04
C ASN A 326 -11.58 7.10 -5.38
N THR A 327 -12.67 6.38 -5.09
CA THR A 327 -12.67 4.98 -4.62
C THR A 327 -12.44 3.98 -5.75
N LEU A 328 -12.28 4.46 -6.98
CA LEU A 328 -12.14 3.71 -8.23
C LEU A 328 -13.37 2.88 -8.62
N LYS A 329 -14.54 3.16 -8.03
CA LYS A 329 -15.83 2.65 -8.50
C LYS A 329 -16.19 3.31 -9.82
N HIS A 330 -16.72 2.52 -10.74
CA HIS A 330 -17.27 3.05 -11.98
C HIS A 330 -18.48 3.94 -11.68
N THR A 331 -18.45 5.15 -12.21
CA THR A 331 -19.63 5.99 -12.38
C THR A 331 -20.18 5.64 -13.77
N GLU A 332 -21.46 5.25 -13.87
CA GLU A 332 -22.12 4.77 -15.11
C GLU A 332 -21.84 3.30 -15.50
N GLY A 333 -22.82 2.49 -15.95
CA GLY A 333 -24.26 2.76 -16.05
C GLY A 333 -25.06 1.63 -16.71
N GLY A 334 -26.39 1.71 -16.55
CA GLY A 334 -27.36 0.89 -17.28
C GLY A 334 -27.45 -0.57 -16.83
N THR A 335 -28.41 -1.29 -17.43
CA THR A 335 -28.63 -2.73 -17.18
C THR A 335 -27.51 -3.62 -17.72
N SER A 336 -26.57 -3.05 -18.50
CA SER A 336 -25.56 -3.82 -19.26
C SER A 336 -24.10 -3.50 -18.88
N GLY A 337 -23.85 -2.88 -17.72
CA GLY A 337 -22.51 -2.73 -17.14
C GLY A 337 -21.68 -1.56 -17.68
N PRO A 338 -20.44 -1.36 -17.16
CA PRO A 338 -19.65 -0.14 -17.41
C PRO A 338 -19.36 0.15 -18.89
N SER A 339 -19.26 -0.89 -19.72
CA SER A 339 -19.02 -0.75 -21.17
C SER A 339 -20.14 -0.06 -21.93
N GLN A 340 -21.38 -0.10 -21.41
CA GLN A 340 -22.55 0.48 -22.06
C GLN A 340 -22.45 2.01 -22.15
N MET A 341 -21.86 2.65 -21.14
CA MET A 341 -21.76 4.10 -21.03
C MET A 341 -20.35 4.63 -21.28
N ALA A 342 -19.38 3.74 -21.51
CA ALA A 342 -18.00 4.14 -21.73
C ALA A 342 -17.80 4.82 -23.10
N SER A 343 -17.01 5.88 -23.10
CA SER A 343 -16.46 6.48 -24.31
C SER A 343 -15.54 5.48 -25.00
N GLN A 344 -15.70 5.32 -26.31
CA GLN A 344 -14.91 4.37 -27.10
C GLN A 344 -14.06 5.09 -28.14
N GLY A 345 -12.91 4.50 -28.46
CA GLY A 345 -11.97 5.20 -29.32
C GLY A 345 -10.66 4.47 -29.53
N SER A 346 -9.71 5.16 -30.13
CA SER A 346 -8.38 4.62 -30.44
C SER A 346 -7.30 5.41 -29.72
N ILE A 347 -6.25 4.70 -29.27
CA ILE A 347 -5.05 5.35 -28.74
C ILE A 347 -4.24 5.91 -29.92
N LEU A 348 -4.05 7.23 -29.94
CA LEU A 348 -3.24 7.95 -30.92
C LEU A 348 -1.74 7.85 -30.60
N GLU A 349 -1.41 7.88 -29.31
CA GLU A 349 -0.03 7.96 -28.81
C GLU A 349 0.07 7.34 -27.42
N VAL A 350 1.22 6.75 -27.13
CA VAL A 350 1.59 6.26 -25.79
C VAL A 350 2.98 6.80 -25.48
N THR A 351 3.08 7.55 -24.40
CA THR A 351 4.34 8.05 -23.84
C THR A 351 4.67 7.21 -22.62
N ASP A 352 5.82 6.56 -22.64
CA ASP A 352 6.28 5.68 -21.57
C ASP A 352 7.57 6.23 -20.95
N THR A 353 7.44 6.81 -19.75
CA THR A 353 8.53 7.27 -18.89
C THR A 353 8.69 6.37 -17.67
N SER A 354 8.22 5.11 -17.73
CA SER A 354 8.32 4.15 -16.62
C SER A 354 9.77 3.86 -16.20
N ARG A 355 10.73 4.05 -17.12
CA ARG A 355 12.17 3.90 -16.84
C ARG A 355 12.78 5.10 -16.13
N ASP A 356 12.09 6.23 -16.10
CA ASP A 356 12.56 7.48 -15.49
C ASP A 356 12.17 7.58 -14.00
N ALA A 357 11.95 6.42 -13.36
CA ALA A 357 11.53 6.31 -11.95
C ALA A 357 10.33 7.21 -11.63
N PRO A 358 9.15 6.94 -12.24
CA PRO A 358 7.98 7.78 -12.04
C PRO A 358 7.60 7.87 -10.55
N PRO A 359 6.95 8.97 -10.13
CA PRO A 359 6.50 9.12 -8.75
C PRO A 359 5.63 7.94 -8.31
N LEU A 360 5.73 7.59 -7.02
CA LEU A 360 4.97 6.49 -6.46
C LEU A 360 3.46 6.70 -6.68
N GLY A 361 2.77 5.68 -7.20
CA GLY A 361 1.36 5.76 -7.62
C GLY A 361 1.16 6.07 -9.11
N SER A 362 2.19 6.49 -9.84
CA SER A 362 2.19 6.62 -11.30
C SER A 362 2.80 5.39 -11.97
N SER A 363 2.29 5.01 -13.14
CA SER A 363 2.93 4.01 -13.99
C SER A 363 4.07 4.58 -14.84
N GLY A 364 4.14 5.91 -14.98
CA GLY A 364 4.96 6.58 -16.00
C GLY A 364 4.38 6.46 -17.42
N ILE A 365 3.19 5.89 -17.58
CA ILE A 365 2.55 5.70 -18.89
C ILE A 365 1.42 6.70 -19.05
N GLN A 366 1.52 7.52 -20.09
CA GLN A 366 0.48 8.45 -20.53
C GLN A 366 -0.03 8.02 -21.89
N ILE A 367 -1.35 8.07 -22.08
CA ILE A 367 -2.01 7.78 -23.36
C ILE A 367 -2.70 9.02 -23.90
N ARG A 368 -2.69 9.18 -25.22
CA ARG A 368 -3.59 10.10 -25.94
C ARG A 368 -4.64 9.28 -26.66
N PHE A 369 -5.90 9.50 -26.31
CA PHE A 369 -7.04 8.72 -26.74
C PHE A 369 -8.04 9.63 -27.47
N GLU A 370 -8.43 9.27 -28.69
CA GLU A 370 -9.48 9.98 -29.43
C GLU A 370 -10.81 9.26 -29.25
N THR A 371 -11.83 9.99 -28.83
CA THR A 371 -13.23 9.55 -28.73
C THR A 371 -14.14 10.47 -29.54
N ASP A 372 -15.25 9.95 -30.06
CA ASP A 372 -16.34 10.71 -30.66
C ASP A 372 -17.43 11.10 -29.65
N LEU A 373 -17.38 10.56 -28.43
CA LEU A 373 -18.29 10.84 -27.34
C LEU A 373 -17.49 11.19 -26.08
N ILE A 374 -17.42 12.47 -25.73
CA ILE A 374 -16.86 12.94 -24.46
C ILE A 374 -17.98 13.06 -23.41
N THR A 375 -17.70 12.63 -22.18
CA THR A 375 -18.66 12.64 -21.05
C THR A 375 -18.16 13.49 -19.88
N GLU A 376 -19.04 13.82 -18.93
CA GLU A 376 -18.71 14.58 -17.71
C GLU A 376 -17.69 13.87 -16.81
N GLY A 377 -17.62 12.54 -16.89
CA GLY A 377 -16.64 11.73 -16.17
C GLY A 377 -15.20 11.90 -16.68
N ILE A 378 -15.02 12.42 -17.89
CA ILE A 378 -13.72 12.53 -18.58
C ILE A 378 -13.36 14.01 -18.70
N ARG A 379 -13.01 14.63 -17.58
CA ARG A 379 -12.52 16.01 -17.48
C ARG A 379 -11.17 16.05 -16.79
N PRO A 380 -10.32 17.07 -17.02
CA PRO A 380 -9.04 17.20 -16.33
C PRO A 380 -9.17 16.98 -14.82
N THR A 381 -8.22 16.27 -14.23
CA THR A 381 -8.16 15.82 -12.83
C THR A 381 -9.16 14.73 -12.42
N ARG A 382 -10.16 14.39 -13.25
CA ARG A 382 -11.10 13.30 -12.93
C ARG A 382 -10.42 11.96 -13.09
N VAL A 383 -10.79 11.04 -12.21
CA VAL A 383 -10.35 9.65 -12.24
C VAL A 383 -11.16 8.90 -13.29
N VAL A 384 -10.49 8.05 -14.05
CA VAL A 384 -11.07 7.23 -15.10
C VAL A 384 -10.59 5.78 -14.98
N ARG A 385 -11.33 4.90 -15.61
CA ARG A 385 -10.99 3.48 -15.79
C ARG A 385 -10.92 3.21 -17.29
N ILE A 386 -9.86 2.53 -17.73
CA ILE A 386 -9.57 2.34 -19.16
C ILE A 386 -9.37 0.85 -19.46
N ARG A 387 -10.11 0.34 -20.44
CA ARG A 387 -10.09 -1.06 -20.88
C ARG A 387 -9.67 -1.18 -22.34
N PRO A 388 -8.58 -1.90 -22.65
CA PRO A 388 -8.34 -2.45 -23.97
C PRO A 388 -9.46 -3.38 -24.44
N THR A 389 -9.91 -3.22 -25.69
CA THR A 389 -11.04 -4.00 -26.25
C THR A 389 -10.80 -5.51 -26.31
N ASN A 390 -9.55 -5.97 -26.23
CA ASN A 390 -9.19 -7.38 -26.13
C ASN A 390 -9.35 -7.97 -24.71
N TRP A 391 -9.66 -7.15 -23.71
CA TRP A 391 -9.93 -7.60 -22.35
C TRP A 391 -11.38 -8.02 -22.17
N PRO A 392 -11.65 -8.98 -21.26
CA PRO A 392 -13.01 -9.43 -21.01
C PRO A 392 -13.92 -8.29 -20.55
N ASP A 393 -15.19 -8.38 -20.92
CA ASP A 393 -16.24 -7.47 -20.48
C ASP A 393 -17.01 -8.13 -19.34
N PHE A 394 -16.60 -7.86 -18.10
CA PHE A 394 -17.22 -8.46 -16.92
C PHE A 394 -18.14 -7.46 -16.22
N HIS A 395 -19.29 -7.96 -15.77
CA HIS A 395 -20.19 -7.20 -14.92
C HIS A 395 -19.70 -7.23 -13.47
N MET A 396 -19.68 -6.04 -12.87
CA MET A 396 -19.27 -5.84 -11.49
C MET A 396 -20.41 -6.21 -10.53
N PRO A 397 -20.10 -6.76 -9.34
CA PRO A 397 -21.08 -6.85 -8.25
C PRO A 397 -21.64 -5.48 -7.93
N ARG A 398 -22.90 -5.44 -7.45
CA ARG A 398 -23.62 -4.19 -7.12
C ARG A 398 -22.83 -3.25 -6.20
N GLU A 399 -22.00 -3.81 -5.32
CA GLU A 399 -21.19 -3.10 -4.34
C GLU A 399 -20.07 -2.24 -4.97
N GLU A 400 -19.62 -2.62 -6.16
CA GLU A 400 -18.39 -2.12 -6.80
C GLU A 400 -18.64 -1.10 -7.92
N TYR A 401 -19.89 -0.68 -8.15
CA TYR A 401 -20.25 0.40 -9.08
C TYR A 401 -21.34 1.31 -8.48
N LEU A 402 -21.54 2.48 -9.08
CA LEU A 402 -22.61 3.40 -8.70
C LEU A 402 -23.76 3.33 -9.71
N ASP A 403 -24.98 3.10 -9.24
CA ASP A 403 -26.17 3.00 -10.08
C ASP A 403 -26.79 4.38 -10.36
N SER A 404 -27.25 4.57 -11.60
CA SER A 404 -27.55 5.84 -12.23
C SER A 404 -28.55 6.72 -11.45
N GLY A 405 -28.05 7.85 -10.92
CA GLY A 405 -28.84 9.05 -10.62
C GLY A 405 -29.53 9.15 -9.25
N LYS A 406 -29.49 8.12 -8.40
CA LYS A 406 -30.02 8.19 -7.03
C LYS A 406 -29.09 7.65 -5.94
N PHE A 407 -27.85 7.30 -6.29
CA PHE A 407 -26.97 6.59 -5.38
C PHE A 407 -26.00 7.47 -4.61
N SER A 408 -25.94 7.28 -3.31
CA SER A 408 -24.81 7.70 -2.47
C SER A 408 -23.75 6.60 -2.45
N HIS A 409 -22.48 6.98 -2.31
CA HIS A 409 -21.39 6.04 -1.99
C HIS A 409 -21.69 5.17 -0.75
N GLU A 410 -22.67 5.60 0.05
CA GLU A 410 -23.06 5.07 1.35
C GLU A 410 -24.30 4.14 1.32
N ASP A 411 -24.91 3.90 0.15
CA ASP A 411 -26.21 3.19 0.10
C ASP A 411 -26.16 1.71 0.48
N ARG A 412 -24.98 1.10 0.48
CA ARG A 412 -24.75 -0.28 0.97
C ARG A 412 -23.61 -0.40 1.96
N PHE A 413 -22.79 0.64 2.06
CA PHE A 413 -21.68 0.67 2.98
C PHE A 413 -21.85 1.82 3.94
N PRO A 414 -21.55 1.58 5.22
CA PRO A 414 -21.81 2.55 6.27
C PRO A 414 -21.14 3.90 5.98
N THR A 415 -21.79 4.98 6.37
CA THR A 415 -21.18 6.32 6.31
C THR A 415 -19.90 6.34 7.15
N PRO A 416 -19.01 7.35 6.99
CA PRO A 416 -17.84 7.51 7.85
C PRO A 416 -18.16 7.52 9.37
N ALA A 417 -19.43 7.72 9.75
CA ALA A 417 -19.90 7.66 11.13
C ALA A 417 -19.83 6.26 11.76
N ILE A 418 -19.54 5.21 11.00
CA ILE A 418 -19.31 3.88 11.55
C ILE A 418 -17.97 3.77 12.26
N PHE A 419 -16.93 4.44 11.78
CA PHE A 419 -15.57 4.23 12.29
C PHE A 419 -15.42 4.55 13.79
N PRO A 420 -16.07 5.59 14.36
CA PRO A 420 -16.07 5.79 15.81
C PRO A 420 -16.73 4.67 16.63
N GLN A 421 -17.47 3.74 16.01
CA GLN A 421 -18.20 2.65 16.68
C GLN A 421 -17.45 1.31 16.69
N TYR A 422 -16.34 1.17 15.94
CA TYR A 422 -15.63 -0.10 15.73
C TYR A 422 -14.21 -0.07 16.26
#